data_AF-A0A5K0Y9G0-F1
#
_entry.id   AF-A0A5K0Y9G0-F1
#
_cell.length_a   1.000
_cell.length_b   1.000
_cell.length_c   1.000
_cell.angle_alpha   90.00
_cell.angle_beta   90.00
_cell.angle_gamma   90.00
#
_symmetry.space_group_name_H-M   'P 1'
#
loop_
_entity.id
_entity.type
_entity.pdbx_description
1 polymer ?
#
loop_
_entity_poly.entity_id
_entity_poly.type
_entity_poly.pdbx_seq_one_letter_code
_entity_poly.pdbx_strand_id
1 'polypeptide(L)'
;VGFGRGNLPRSVQIYMNKARVVEEQAQQHIRNLLRDAWRRLNSELLSAQQQQQQTAFSRSFMNMSLNIARVSQCMYDYEDGVGVLEHESMDRVYSLIFELIQTA
;
A
#
# COMPACT_ATOMS: atom_id res chain seq x y z
N VAL A 1 -8.97 -4.27 -25.25
CA VAL A 1 -9.25 -4.98 -23.97
C VAL A 1 -8.04 -5.85 -23.66
N GLY A 2 -7.07 -5.33 -22.92
CA GLY A 2 -5.82 -6.04 -22.61
C GLY A 2 -6.03 -6.97 -21.43
N PHE A 3 -6.14 -8.28 -21.70
CA PHE A 3 -6.05 -9.32 -20.68
C PHE A 3 -4.58 -9.62 -20.43
N GLY A 4 -4.02 -9.05 -19.37
CA GLY A 4 -2.65 -9.30 -18.91
C GLY A 4 -2.62 -9.90 -17.50
N ARG A 5 -2.07 -11.12 -17.41
CA ARG A 5 -1.72 -11.95 -16.22
C ARG A 5 -2.85 -12.34 -15.25
N GLY A 6 -3.35 -13.57 -15.43
CA GLY A 6 -4.00 -14.40 -14.41
C GLY A 6 -5.35 -13.88 -13.93
N ASN A 7 -6.45 -14.47 -14.41
CA ASN A 7 -7.84 -14.00 -14.26
C ASN A 7 -8.40 -14.02 -12.80
N LEU A 8 -7.73 -13.39 -11.85
CA LEU A 8 -8.30 -13.05 -10.56
C LEU A 8 -8.91 -11.65 -10.68
N PRO A 9 -10.23 -11.50 -10.50
CA PRO A 9 -10.85 -10.19 -10.51
C PRO A 9 -10.23 -9.31 -9.42
N ARG A 10 -9.89 -8.06 -9.75
CA ARG A 10 -9.36 -7.09 -8.78
C ARG A 10 -10.36 -6.90 -7.64
N SER A 11 -9.89 -6.50 -6.46
CA SER A 11 -10.75 -6.23 -5.30
C SER A 11 -11.95 -5.33 -5.62
N VAL A 12 -11.75 -4.32 -6.48
CA VAL A 12 -12.80 -3.45 -7.03
C VAL A 12 -13.84 -4.26 -7.81
N GLN A 13 -13.44 -5.07 -8.79
CA GLN A 13 -14.35 -5.88 -9.60
C GLN A 13 -15.12 -6.91 -8.76
N ILE A 14 -14.45 -7.53 -7.78
CA ILE A 14 -15.10 -8.43 -6.83
C ILE A 14 -16.19 -7.69 -6.06
N TYR A 15 -15.89 -6.50 -5.54
CA TYR A 15 -16.84 -5.72 -4.77
C TYR A 15 -17.99 -5.20 -5.64
N MET A 16 -17.73 -4.72 -6.86
CA MET A 16 -18.76 -4.35 -7.84
C MET A 16 -19.75 -5.49 -8.05
N ASN A 17 -19.25 -6.71 -8.30
CA ASN A 17 -20.11 -7.87 -8.54
C ASN A 17 -20.89 -8.31 -7.30
N LYS A 18 -20.27 -8.25 -6.11
CA LYS A 18 -20.90 -8.64 -4.84
C LYS A 18 -21.96 -7.64 -4.39
N ALA A 19 -21.66 -6.35 -4.44
CA ALA A 19 -22.54 -5.28 -3.96
C ALA A 19 -23.47 -4.72 -5.05
N ARG A 20 -23.29 -5.14 -6.31
CA ARG A 20 -24.00 -4.64 -7.50
C ARG A 20 -23.91 -3.12 -7.63
N VAL A 21 -22.70 -2.58 -7.45
CA VAL A 21 -22.42 -1.14 -7.53
C VAL A 21 -21.57 -0.83 -8.76
N VAL A 22 -21.61 0.44 -9.18
CA VAL A 22 -20.74 0.98 -10.24
C VAL A 22 -19.28 1.06 -9.76
N GLU A 23 -18.36 1.17 -10.71
CA GLU A 23 -16.93 1.10 -10.45
C GLU A 23 -16.46 2.19 -9.48
N GLU A 24 -16.95 3.40 -9.61
CA GLU A 24 -16.55 4.54 -8.79
C GLU A 24 -16.89 4.31 -7.31
N GLN A 25 -18.06 3.72 -7.04
CA GLN A 25 -18.49 3.38 -5.69
C GLN A 25 -17.64 2.24 -5.11
N ALA A 26 -17.30 1.25 -5.94
CA ALA A 26 -16.44 0.15 -5.53
C ALA A 26 -15.01 0.62 -5.25
N GLN A 27 -14.42 1.43 -6.11
CA GLN A 27 -13.11 2.02 -5.90
C GLN A 27 -13.10 2.86 -4.62
N GLN A 28 -14.12 3.68 -4.37
CA GLN A 28 -14.21 4.48 -3.15
C GLN A 28 -14.31 3.60 -1.90
N HIS A 29 -15.06 2.49 -1.97
CA HIS A 29 -15.15 1.54 -0.88
C HIS A 29 -13.79 0.91 -0.56
N ILE A 30 -13.06 0.44 -1.58
CA ILE A 30 -11.72 -0.13 -1.41
C ILE A 30 -10.73 0.91 -0.84
N ARG A 31 -10.76 2.16 -1.31
CA ARG A 31 -9.95 3.26 -0.75
C ARG A 31 -10.24 3.50 0.73
N ASN A 32 -11.51 3.48 1.12
CA ASN A 32 -11.90 3.63 2.52
C ASN A 32 -11.40 2.47 3.39
N LEU A 33 -11.50 1.22 2.92
CA LEU A 33 -10.95 0.06 3.63
C LEU A 33 -9.45 0.18 3.84
N LEU A 34 -8.71 0.65 2.82
CA LEU A 34 -7.26 0.83 2.92
C LEU A 34 -6.92 1.93 3.94
N ARG A 35 -7.66 3.05 3.92
CA ARG A 35 -7.51 4.13 4.90
C ARG A 35 -7.76 3.65 6.33
N ASP A 36 -8.78 2.84 6.54
CA ASP A 36 -9.12 2.31 7.86
C ASP A 36 -8.08 1.28 8.35
N ALA A 37 -7.55 0.44 7.46
CA ALA A 37 -6.44 -0.45 7.76
C ALA A 37 -5.19 0.33 8.19
N TRP A 38 -4.87 1.43 7.50
CA TRP A 38 -3.76 2.33 7.86
C TRP A 38 -3.95 2.97 9.24
N ARG A 39 -5.14 3.46 9.55
CA ARG A 39 -5.45 4.02 10.87
C ARG A 39 -5.24 2.98 11.97
N ARG A 40 -5.71 1.74 11.77
CA ARG A 40 -5.52 0.64 12.72
C ARG A 40 -4.04 0.32 12.91
N LEU A 41 -3.28 0.16 11.82
CA LEU A 41 -1.85 -0.12 11.88
C LEU A 41 -1.08 0.96 12.66
N ASN A 42 -1.38 2.23 12.41
CA ASN A 42 -0.75 3.34 13.13
C ASN A 42 -1.14 3.36 14.61
N SER A 43 -2.40 3.08 14.94
CA SER A 43 -2.85 2.98 16.33
C SER A 43 -2.13 1.87 17.09
N GLU A 44 -2.02 0.68 16.49
CA GLU A 44 -1.31 -0.45 17.10
C GLU A 44 0.17 -0.14 17.30
N LEU A 45 0.81 0.53 16.35
CA LEU A 45 2.20 0.96 16.48
C LEU A 45 2.39 1.95 17.64
N LEU A 46 1.50 2.94 17.77
CA LEU A 46 1.55 3.91 18.86
C LEU A 46 1.37 3.22 20.22
N SER A 47 0.39 2.31 20.33
CA SER A 47 0.16 1.51 21.54
C SER A 47 1.39 0.66 21.88
N ALA A 48 1.98 -0.02 20.89
CA ALA A 48 3.18 -0.83 21.03
C ALA A 48 4.39 -0.02 21.51
N GLN A 49 4.56 1.20 20.99
CA GLN A 49 5.63 2.11 21.41
C GLN A 49 5.46 2.60 22.84
N GLN A 50 4.22 2.89 23.25
CA GLN A 50 3.90 3.33 24.61
C GLN A 50 4.10 2.20 25.63
N GLN A 51 3.83 0.95 25.24
CA GLN A 51 3.90 -0.19 26.15
C GLN A 51 5.31 -0.74 26.39
N GLN A 52 6.34 -0.28 25.66
CA GLN A 52 7.79 -0.60 25.71
C GLN A 52 8.26 -2.08 25.86
N GLN A 53 7.45 -3.01 26.35
CA GLN A 53 7.84 -4.36 26.79
C GLN A 53 6.72 -5.43 26.69
N GLN A 54 5.47 -5.11 26.30
CA GLN A 54 4.37 -6.09 26.22
C GLN A 54 3.83 -6.37 24.79
N THR A 55 4.66 -6.18 23.77
CA THR A 55 4.23 -6.47 22.39
C THR A 55 4.54 -7.92 22.03
N ALA A 56 3.60 -8.61 21.36
CA ALA A 56 3.81 -9.98 20.89
C ALA A 56 4.94 -10.10 19.85
N PHE A 57 5.34 -8.98 19.23
CA PHE A 57 6.34 -8.91 18.18
C PHE A 57 7.50 -8.00 18.55
N SER A 58 8.68 -8.27 17.98
CA SER A 58 9.86 -7.43 18.15
C SER A 58 9.71 -6.09 17.41
N ARG A 59 10.44 -5.07 17.86
CA ARG A 59 10.46 -3.75 17.22
C ARG A 59 10.88 -3.82 15.75
N SER A 60 11.86 -4.67 15.44
CA SER A 60 12.33 -4.88 14.06
C SER A 60 11.25 -5.47 13.17
N PHE A 61 10.47 -6.42 13.67
CA PHE A 61 9.34 -7.00 12.92
C PHE A 61 8.28 -5.94 12.64
N MET A 62 7.87 -5.17 13.66
CA MET A 62 6.88 -4.10 13.50
C MET A 62 7.32 -3.05 12.47
N ASN A 63 8.60 -2.64 12.52
CA ASN A 63 9.17 -1.70 11.55
C ASN A 63 9.18 -2.28 10.13
N MET A 64 9.51 -3.57 9.98
CA MET A 64 9.48 -4.25 8.68
C MET A 64 8.05 -4.29 8.10
N SER A 65 7.06 -4.68 8.89
CA SER A 65 5.65 -4.68 8.46
C SER A 65 5.18 -3.30 8.02
N LEU A 66 5.54 -2.25 8.77
CA LEU A 66 5.21 -0.88 8.43
C LEU A 66 5.88 -0.43 7.12
N ASN A 67 7.14 -0.78 6.92
CA ASN A 67 7.87 -0.44 5.71
C ASN A 67 7.30 -1.16 4.48
N ILE A 68 6.88 -2.43 4.62
CA ILE A 68 6.18 -3.15 3.55
C ILE A 68 4.89 -2.43 3.17
N ALA A 69 4.07 -2.06 4.16
CA ALA A 69 2.82 -1.33 3.89
C ALA A 69 3.08 0.01 3.17
N ARG A 70 4.12 0.75 3.59
CA ARG A 70 4.53 2.02 2.95
C ARG A 70 4.99 1.82 1.51
N VAL A 71 5.81 0.80 1.26
CA VAL A 71 6.28 0.48 -0.10
C VAL A 71 5.10 0.09 -0.99
N SER A 72 4.19 -0.77 -0.50
CA SER A 72 2.98 -1.11 -1.24
C SER A 72 2.15 0.12 -1.57
N GLN A 73 1.96 1.03 -0.62
CA GLN A 73 1.25 2.27 -0.89
C GLN A 73 1.97 3.14 -1.95
N CYS A 74 3.28 3.33 -1.81
CA CYS A 74 4.06 4.13 -2.76
C CYS A 74 4.02 3.56 -4.19
N MET A 75 4.00 2.23 -4.32
CA MET A 75 3.98 1.54 -5.62
C MET A 75 2.61 1.55 -6.30
N TYR A 76 1.51 1.66 -5.55
CA TYR A 76 0.14 1.50 -6.08
C TYR A 76 -0.77 2.73 -5.86
N ASP A 77 -0.28 3.80 -5.23
CA ASP A 77 -1.00 5.08 -5.11
C ASP A 77 -1.11 5.81 -6.47
N TYR A 78 -0.17 5.56 -7.38
CA TYR A 78 -0.18 6.01 -8.77
C TYR A 78 -0.38 4.81 -9.70
N GLU A 79 -1.65 4.44 -9.89
CA GLU A 79 -2.11 3.32 -10.72
C GLU A 79 -1.31 2.01 -10.53
N ASP A 80 -1.41 1.08 -11.48
CA ASP A 80 -0.76 -0.24 -11.43
C ASP A 80 0.76 -0.09 -11.62
N GLY A 81 1.48 0.54 -10.69
CA GLY A 81 2.89 0.95 -10.83
C GLY A 81 3.89 -0.19 -11.05
N VAL A 82 3.42 -1.45 -11.09
CA VAL A 82 4.20 -2.63 -11.50
C VAL A 82 3.77 -3.17 -12.88
N GLY A 83 2.49 -3.06 -13.24
CA GLY A 83 1.92 -3.56 -14.51
C GLY A 83 1.88 -2.52 -15.64
N VAL A 84 1.69 -1.26 -15.28
CA VAL A 84 1.89 -0.07 -16.10
C VAL A 84 3.04 0.67 -15.43
N LEU A 85 4.24 0.53 -15.97
CA LEU A 85 5.43 1.20 -15.45
C LEU A 85 5.29 2.71 -15.72
N GLU A 86 4.45 3.41 -14.96
CA GLU A 86 4.44 4.87 -14.97
C GLU A 86 5.71 5.38 -14.29
N HIS A 87 6.38 6.28 -15.00
CA HIS A 87 7.74 6.74 -14.73
C HIS A 87 7.88 7.31 -13.29
N GLU A 88 6.85 7.97 -12.76
CA GLU A 88 6.95 8.74 -11.51
C GLU A 88 7.17 7.90 -10.24
N SER A 89 6.52 6.73 -10.13
CA SER A 89 6.66 5.84 -8.96
C SER A 89 8.05 5.21 -8.91
N MET A 90 8.58 4.84 -10.08
CA MET A 90 9.92 4.29 -10.23
C MET A 90 10.97 5.38 -10.09
N ASP A 91 10.75 6.59 -10.58
CA ASP A 91 11.70 7.71 -10.46
C ASP A 91 12.02 8.04 -9.00
N ARG A 92 11.03 8.00 -8.10
CA ARG A 92 11.27 8.16 -6.65
C ARG A 92 12.12 7.05 -6.08
N VAL A 93 11.89 5.80 -6.50
CA VAL A 93 12.68 4.64 -6.07
C VAL A 93 14.10 4.70 -6.66
N TYR A 94 14.24 5.08 -7.93
CA TYR A 94 15.51 5.24 -8.62
C TYR A 94 16.34 6.36 -8.00
N SER A 95 15.76 7.54 -7.74
CA SER A 95 16.43 8.63 -7.04
C SER A 95 16.89 8.19 -5.65
N LEU A 96 16.04 7.51 -4.88
CA LEU A 96 16.41 7.05 -3.53
C LEU A 96 17.56 6.02 -3.52
N ILE A 97 17.64 5.15 -4.53
CA ILE A 97 18.59 4.02 -4.57
C ILE A 97 19.87 4.36 -5.35
N PHE A 98 19.75 5.11 -6.45
CA PHE A 98 20.83 5.34 -7.41
C PHE A 98 21.33 6.78 -7.46
N GLU A 99 20.55 7.78 -7.02
CA GLU A 99 21.06 9.15 -6.91
C GLU A 99 21.77 9.35 -5.57
N LEU A 100 23.06 9.64 -5.64
CA LEU A 100 23.84 10.01 -4.45
C LEU A 100 23.35 11.35 -3.92
N ILE A 101 23.12 11.41 -2.61
CA ILE A 101 22.82 12.67 -1.92
C ILE A 101 24.07 13.56 -2.06
N GLN A 102 23.93 14.68 -2.77
CA GLN A 102 25.02 15.66 -2.84
C GLN A 102 25.17 16.32 -1.48
N THR A 103 26.27 16.02 -0.80
CA THR A 103 26.71 16.73 0.40
C THR A 103 27.66 17.85 -0.01
N ALA A 104 27.27 19.10 0.27
CA ALA A 104 28.14 20.26 0.17
C ALA A 104 29.17 20.29 1.31
#